data_AF-A0A0F4IU42-F1
#
_entry.id   AF-A0A0F4IU42-F1
#
_cell.length_a   1.000
_cell.length_b   1.000
_cell.length_c   1.000
_cell.angle_alpha   90.00
_cell.angle_beta   90.00
_cell.angle_gamma   90.00
#
_symmetry.space_group_name_H-M   'P 1'
#
loop_
_entity.id
_entity.type
_entity.pdbx_description
1 polymer ?
#
loop_
_entity_poly.entity_id
_entity_poly.type
_entity_poly.pdbx_seq_one_letter_code
_entity_poly.pdbx_strand_id
1 'polypeptide(L)'
;MKRSYTWTVGHTPWSAWAWRNTAFSVAAIPPALPVATGLLLLTVAAPGRTALPLLLCLALSPLLTKLQRSRFRVLLGLDVPPVVHTHPWRTVRGLSERLRSEATRRQYAYHLAVSPLAALGAGLLVLTWACGLAGASAYAWVWMLPSDGELPDFGWTRQYDLLTVGGALMLLAAPWMAALLTRLDALAAASLLGPNRARELQRRVEDLAESRAGVLDAADIERRRIERDLHDGAQQRLVSLAMNLGIARATLQDLPPEAKAVIDEAHREAKEAIEELSNLVRGLHPAVLEDRGLDAALSGIAARAPLPVELTVDLAERPGPTVEAVAYFVVSEALANVAKHARARRCSVTVARVPG
;
A
#
# COMPACT_ATOMS: atom_id res chain seq x y z
N MET A 1 -3.01 -2.87 -20.40
CA MET A 1 -4.42 -3.00 -19.95
C MET A 1 -4.57 -4.26 -19.10
N LYS A 2 -4.77 -4.12 -17.78
CA LYS A 2 -5.09 -5.24 -16.88
C LYS A 2 -6.57 -5.58 -17.06
N ARG A 3 -6.91 -6.64 -17.81
CA ARG A 3 -8.28 -7.18 -17.80
C ARG A 3 -8.50 -7.84 -16.44
N SER A 4 -9.19 -7.16 -15.53
CA SER A 4 -9.76 -7.80 -14.35
C SER A 4 -10.80 -8.81 -14.83
N TYR A 5 -10.73 -10.05 -14.33
CA TYR A 5 -11.79 -11.03 -14.53
C TYR A 5 -13.05 -10.50 -13.82
N THR A 6 -13.95 -9.88 -14.57
CA THR A 6 -15.20 -9.34 -14.04
C THR A 6 -16.19 -10.47 -13.88
N TRP A 7 -16.47 -10.85 -12.63
CA TRP A 7 -17.51 -11.81 -12.31
C TRP A 7 -18.86 -11.08 -12.33
N THR A 8 -19.62 -11.24 -13.42
CA THR A 8 -20.98 -10.71 -13.53
C THR A 8 -21.96 -11.88 -13.62
N VAL A 9 -22.95 -11.91 -12.73
CA VAL A 9 -24.01 -12.93 -12.66
C VAL A 9 -24.86 -13.00 -13.94
N GLY A 10 -24.79 -11.98 -14.80
CA GLY A 10 -25.54 -11.87 -16.05
C GLY A 10 -25.06 -12.73 -17.23
N HIS A 11 -24.17 -13.71 -17.03
CA HIS A 11 -23.76 -14.61 -18.11
C HIS A 11 -24.74 -15.77 -18.28
N THR A 12 -25.14 -16.05 -19.53
CA THR A 12 -26.02 -17.18 -19.83
C THR A 12 -25.27 -18.52 -19.66
N PRO A 13 -25.94 -19.57 -19.13
CA PRO A 13 -25.30 -20.84 -18.76
C PRO A 13 -24.68 -21.60 -19.94
N TRP A 14 -25.08 -21.30 -21.17
CA TRP A 14 -24.60 -21.97 -22.39
C TRP A 14 -23.71 -21.09 -23.27
N SER A 15 -23.20 -19.98 -22.72
CA SER A 15 -22.33 -19.05 -23.45
C SER A 15 -20.88 -19.54 -23.55
N ALA A 16 -20.10 -18.89 -24.42
CA ALA A 16 -18.64 -19.08 -24.50
C ALA A 16 -17.94 -18.88 -23.14
N TRP A 17 -18.51 -18.08 -22.25
CA TRP A 17 -18.01 -17.90 -20.88
C TRP A 17 -18.09 -19.19 -20.05
N ALA A 18 -19.20 -19.93 -20.13
CA ALA A 18 -19.39 -21.18 -19.39
C ALA A 18 -18.42 -22.26 -19.87
N TRP A 19 -18.30 -22.43 -21.19
CA TRP A 19 -17.35 -23.38 -21.79
C TRP A 19 -15.90 -23.04 -21.45
N ARG A 20 -15.55 -21.76 -21.40
CA ARG A 20 -14.22 -21.31 -20.98
C ARG A 20 -13.93 -21.64 -19.51
N ASN A 21 -14.90 -21.50 -18.61
CA ASN A 21 -14.74 -21.88 -17.20
C ASN A 21 -14.63 -23.40 -17.02
N THR A 22 -15.40 -24.18 -17.77
CA THR A 22 -15.30 -25.65 -17.79
C THR A 22 -13.92 -26.08 -18.29
N ALA A 23 -13.48 -25.55 -19.43
CA ALA A 23 -12.15 -25.85 -19.98
C ALA A 23 -11.02 -25.45 -19.01
N PHE A 24 -11.14 -24.29 -18.36
CA PHE A 24 -10.17 -23.84 -17.34
C PHE A 24 -10.10 -24.79 -16.13
N SER A 25 -11.26 -25.24 -15.64
CA SER A 25 -11.34 -26.17 -14.51
C SER A 25 -10.74 -27.53 -14.89
N VAL A 26 -11.13 -28.10 -16.04
CA VAL A 26 -10.60 -29.39 -16.52
C VAL A 26 -9.08 -29.32 -16.77
N ALA A 27 -8.58 -28.20 -17.28
CA ALA A 27 -7.13 -28.00 -17.45
C ALA A 27 -6.33 -27.96 -16.13
N ALA A 28 -6.98 -27.92 -14.97
CA ALA A 28 -6.32 -28.07 -13.66
C ALA A 28 -5.85 -29.50 -13.37
N ILE A 29 -6.44 -30.51 -14.04
CA ILE A 29 -6.17 -31.92 -13.75
C ILE A 29 -4.72 -32.32 -14.07
N PRO A 30 -4.19 -32.11 -15.29
CA PRO A 30 -2.84 -32.56 -15.63
C PRO A 30 -1.72 -32.04 -14.70
N PRO A 31 -1.65 -30.73 -14.35
CA PRO A 31 -0.61 -30.24 -13.45
C PRO A 31 -0.78 -30.72 -12.00
N ALA A 32 -1.96 -31.18 -11.60
CA ALA A 32 -2.20 -31.70 -10.25
C ALA A 32 -1.83 -33.19 -10.10
N LEU A 33 -1.83 -33.97 -11.20
CA LEU A 33 -1.60 -35.42 -11.16
C LEU A 33 -0.31 -35.82 -10.44
N PRO A 34 0.88 -35.22 -10.71
CA PRO A 34 2.10 -35.63 -10.02
C PRO A 34 1.99 -35.47 -8.51
N VAL A 35 1.43 -34.35 -8.06
CA VAL A 35 1.26 -34.02 -6.64
C VAL A 35 0.22 -34.93 -5.99
N ALA A 36 -0.92 -35.13 -6.64
CA ALA A 36 -1.99 -36.00 -6.14
C ALA A 36 -1.50 -37.46 -6.00
N THR A 37 -0.78 -37.97 -7.00
CA THR A 37 -0.15 -39.30 -6.92
C THR A 37 0.89 -39.37 -5.81
N GLY A 38 1.72 -38.33 -5.65
CA GLY A 38 2.68 -38.26 -4.55
C GLY A 38 2.02 -38.28 -3.16
N LEU A 39 0.93 -37.53 -2.99
CA LEU A 39 0.13 -37.52 -1.76
C LEU A 39 -0.57 -38.87 -1.52
N LEU A 40 -1.10 -39.51 -2.55
CA LEU A 40 -1.72 -40.83 -2.43
C LEU A 40 -0.69 -41.89 -2.01
N LEU A 41 0.50 -41.89 -2.64
CA LEU A 41 1.58 -42.82 -2.30
C LEU A 41 2.04 -42.63 -0.84
N LEU A 42 2.02 -41.41 -0.32
CA LEU A 42 2.28 -41.13 1.10
C LEU A 42 1.29 -41.84 2.05
N THR A 43 0.03 -41.98 1.64
CA THR A 43 -1.01 -42.63 2.47
C THR A 43 -0.95 -44.16 2.42
N VAL A 44 -0.44 -44.74 1.33
CA VAL A 44 -0.51 -46.20 1.08
C VAL A 44 0.82 -46.91 1.34
N ALA A 45 1.97 -46.25 1.20
CA ALA A 45 3.28 -46.90 1.31
C ALA A 45 3.87 -46.89 2.74
N ALA A 46 4.68 -47.90 3.03
CA ALA A 46 5.37 -48.07 4.31
C ALA A 46 6.29 -46.87 4.65
N PRO A 47 6.42 -46.50 5.94
CA PRO A 47 7.26 -45.39 6.37
C PRO A 47 8.71 -45.58 5.87
N GLY A 48 9.20 -44.60 5.08
CA GLY A 48 10.56 -44.59 4.52
C GLY A 48 10.65 -44.56 2.99
N ARG A 49 9.62 -45.02 2.26
CA ARG A 49 9.58 -44.95 0.77
C ARG A 49 8.74 -43.80 0.21
N THR A 50 8.15 -42.99 1.09
CA THR A 50 7.08 -42.04 0.76
C THR A 50 7.54 -40.59 0.54
N ALA A 51 8.73 -40.22 1.00
CA ALA A 51 9.22 -38.84 0.88
C ALA A 51 9.71 -38.50 -0.55
N LEU A 52 10.24 -39.49 -1.28
CA LEU A 52 10.81 -39.30 -2.62
C LEU A 52 9.81 -38.73 -3.65
N PRO A 53 8.58 -39.26 -3.82
CA PRO A 53 7.63 -38.70 -4.78
C PRO A 53 7.20 -37.28 -4.42
N LEU A 54 7.05 -36.96 -3.14
CA LEU A 54 6.73 -35.60 -2.69
C LEU A 54 7.89 -34.63 -3.00
N LEU A 55 9.13 -35.04 -2.71
CA LEU A 55 10.32 -34.23 -3.01
C LEU A 55 10.48 -34.02 -4.52
N LEU A 56 10.20 -35.03 -5.35
CA LEU A 56 10.21 -34.90 -6.80
C LEU A 56 9.12 -33.92 -7.28
N CYS A 57 7.93 -33.95 -6.69
CA CYS A 57 6.87 -32.98 -6.99
C CYS A 57 7.25 -31.55 -6.60
N LEU A 58 7.91 -31.38 -5.46
CA LEU A 58 8.43 -30.08 -5.03
C LEU A 58 9.56 -29.59 -5.94
N ALA A 59 10.40 -30.50 -6.46
CA ALA A 59 11.43 -30.19 -7.45
C ALA A 59 10.83 -29.78 -8.81
N LEU A 60 9.72 -30.39 -9.21
CA LEU A 60 8.96 -30.06 -10.42
C LEU A 60 8.11 -28.78 -10.28
N SER A 61 7.99 -28.22 -9.07
CA SER A 61 7.19 -27.02 -8.81
C SER A 61 7.45 -25.82 -9.73
N PRO A 62 8.68 -25.53 -10.26
CA PRO A 62 8.87 -24.42 -11.20
C PRO A 62 8.17 -24.69 -12.54
N LEU A 63 8.21 -25.94 -13.02
CA LEU A 63 7.52 -26.36 -14.24
C LEU A 63 6.01 -26.30 -14.04
N LEU A 64 5.52 -26.86 -12.92
CA LEU A 64 4.09 -26.81 -12.57
C LEU A 64 3.59 -25.37 -12.44
N THR A 65 4.40 -24.48 -11.89
CA THR A 65 4.06 -23.05 -11.79
C THR A 65 3.98 -22.38 -13.17
N LYS A 66 4.89 -22.71 -14.10
CA LYS A 66 4.82 -22.22 -15.48
C LYS A 66 3.54 -22.71 -16.18
N LEU A 67 3.21 -24.00 -16.04
CA LEU A 67 1.99 -24.58 -16.60
C LEU A 67 0.73 -23.92 -16.03
N GLN A 68 0.66 -23.78 -14.70
CA GLN A 68 -0.47 -23.12 -14.03
C GLN A 68 -0.60 -21.66 -14.49
N ARG A 69 0.48 -20.88 -14.51
CA ARG A 69 0.45 -19.49 -15.02
C ARG A 69 0.03 -19.40 -16.48
N SER A 70 0.48 -20.34 -17.32
CA SER A 70 0.04 -20.43 -18.72
C SER A 70 -1.47 -20.67 -18.81
N ARG A 71 -2.01 -21.59 -17.99
CA ARG A 71 -3.45 -21.86 -17.89
C ARG A 71 -4.25 -20.61 -17.54
N PHE A 72 -3.85 -19.87 -16.51
CA PHE A 72 -4.49 -18.60 -16.12
C PHE A 72 -4.43 -17.55 -17.24
N ARG A 73 -3.29 -17.42 -17.91
CA ARG A 73 -3.10 -16.45 -18.99
C ARG A 73 -3.92 -16.77 -20.23
N VAL A 74 -3.83 -18.00 -20.73
CA VAL A 74 -4.46 -18.41 -22.00
C VAL A 74 -5.97 -18.50 -21.86
N LEU A 75 -6.46 -19.11 -20.77
CA LEU A 75 -7.89 -19.42 -20.64
C LEU A 75 -8.68 -18.31 -19.94
N LEU A 76 -8.07 -17.53 -19.03
CA LEU A 76 -8.76 -16.45 -18.31
C LEU A 76 -8.27 -15.05 -18.66
N GLY A 77 -7.15 -14.91 -19.37
CA GLY A 77 -6.51 -13.60 -19.58
C GLY A 77 -5.93 -13.00 -18.31
N LEU A 78 -5.75 -13.81 -17.25
CA LEU A 78 -5.22 -13.38 -15.96
C LEU A 78 -3.71 -13.56 -15.93
N ASP A 79 -2.97 -12.45 -15.95
CA ASP A 79 -1.52 -12.48 -15.85
C ASP A 79 -1.08 -12.44 -14.38
N VAL A 80 -0.53 -13.56 -13.91
CA VAL A 80 0.04 -13.70 -12.57
C VAL A 80 1.55 -13.49 -12.70
N PRO A 81 2.11 -12.36 -12.23
CA PRO A 81 3.50 -12.01 -12.50
C PRO A 81 4.46 -12.99 -11.80
N PRO A 82 5.65 -13.24 -12.41
CA PRO A 82 6.64 -14.10 -11.80
C PRO A 82 7.24 -13.48 -10.54
N VAL A 83 7.47 -14.32 -9.52
CA VAL A 83 8.26 -13.92 -8.37
C VAL A 83 9.73 -14.03 -8.76
N VAL A 84 10.45 -12.90 -8.70
CA VAL A 84 11.89 -12.86 -8.90
C VAL A 84 12.55 -13.40 -7.63
N HIS A 85 13.29 -14.51 -7.75
CA HIS A 85 14.13 -14.99 -6.65
C HIS A 85 15.50 -14.32 -6.76
N THR A 86 15.95 -13.70 -5.68
CA THR A 86 17.25 -13.00 -5.60
C THR A 86 18.43 -13.94 -5.39
N HIS A 87 18.20 -15.17 -4.89
CA HIS A 87 19.26 -16.11 -4.52
C HIS A 87 19.53 -17.18 -5.61
N PRO A 88 20.81 -17.43 -5.98
CA PRO A 88 21.17 -18.47 -6.93
C PRO A 88 20.86 -19.88 -6.41
N TRP A 89 20.30 -20.74 -7.27
CA TRP A 89 20.02 -22.14 -6.93
C TRP A 89 21.26 -23.03 -6.82
N ARG A 90 22.42 -22.55 -7.31
CA ARG A 90 23.67 -23.31 -7.46
C ARG A 90 24.45 -23.51 -6.16
N THR A 91 24.10 -22.81 -5.08
CA THR A 91 24.78 -22.91 -3.79
C THR A 91 23.84 -23.52 -2.75
N VAL A 92 24.35 -24.40 -1.87
CA VAL A 92 23.56 -25.03 -0.79
C VAL A 92 22.87 -24.00 0.11
N ARG A 93 23.58 -22.91 0.43
CA ARG A 93 23.04 -21.77 1.18
C ARG A 93 21.94 -21.03 0.42
N GLY A 94 22.13 -20.78 -0.88
CA GLY A 94 21.11 -20.16 -1.72
C GLY A 94 19.85 -21.03 -1.88
N LEU A 95 20.02 -22.36 -1.94
CA LEU A 95 18.91 -23.32 -1.96
C LEU A 95 18.13 -23.32 -0.64
N SER A 96 18.82 -23.31 0.51
CA SER A 96 18.15 -23.29 1.82
C SER A 96 17.42 -21.96 2.08
N GLU A 97 18.02 -20.82 1.73
CA GLU A 97 17.39 -19.50 1.79
C GLU A 97 16.16 -19.43 0.88
N ARG A 98 16.24 -20.02 -0.32
CA ARG A 98 15.12 -20.09 -1.26
C ARG A 98 13.97 -20.94 -0.74
N LEU A 99 14.25 -22.12 -0.18
CA LEU A 99 13.22 -22.99 0.43
C LEU A 99 12.54 -22.34 1.65
N ARG A 100 13.30 -21.54 2.41
CA ARG A 100 12.78 -20.82 3.58
C ARG A 100 12.01 -19.54 3.23
N SER A 101 12.14 -19.02 2.01
CA SER A 101 11.48 -17.80 1.57
C SER A 101 9.95 -17.92 1.58
N GLU A 102 9.26 -16.85 1.99
CA GLU A 102 7.78 -16.81 2.04
C GLU A 102 7.14 -17.08 0.68
N ALA A 103 7.76 -16.61 -0.40
CA ALA A 103 7.29 -16.83 -1.76
C ALA A 103 7.29 -18.31 -2.14
N THR A 104 8.38 -19.03 -1.84
CA THR A 104 8.48 -20.46 -2.10
C THR A 104 7.50 -21.26 -1.24
N ARG A 105 7.30 -20.88 0.02
CA ARG A 105 6.28 -21.52 0.90
C ARG A 105 4.86 -21.36 0.34
N ARG A 106 4.50 -20.15 -0.12
CA ARG A 106 3.18 -19.90 -0.74
C ARG A 106 3.01 -20.65 -2.06
N GLN A 107 4.07 -20.74 -2.86
CA GLN A 107 4.08 -21.54 -4.08
C GLN A 107 3.84 -23.03 -3.78
N TYR A 108 4.52 -23.59 -2.76
CA TYR A 108 4.28 -24.97 -2.34
C TYR A 108 2.89 -25.16 -1.74
N ALA A 109 2.39 -24.22 -0.95
CA ALA A 109 1.03 -24.28 -0.41
C ALA A 109 -0.02 -24.35 -1.52
N TYR A 110 0.15 -23.57 -2.60
CA TYR A 110 -0.74 -23.65 -3.77
C TYR A 110 -0.67 -25.04 -4.42
N HIS A 111 0.52 -25.56 -4.70
CA HIS A 111 0.66 -26.85 -5.38
C HIS A 111 0.25 -28.05 -4.53
N LEU A 112 0.48 -28.01 -3.22
CA LEU A 112 0.16 -29.12 -2.31
C LEU A 112 -1.31 -29.14 -1.88
N ALA A 113 -1.95 -27.98 -1.73
CA ALA A 113 -3.33 -27.90 -1.23
C ALA A 113 -4.32 -27.52 -2.33
N VAL A 114 -4.07 -26.43 -3.04
CA VAL A 114 -5.05 -25.85 -3.98
C VAL A 114 -5.10 -26.63 -5.28
N SER A 115 -3.96 -27.01 -5.86
CA SER A 115 -3.92 -27.71 -7.15
C SER A 115 -4.64 -29.07 -7.12
N PRO A 116 -4.47 -29.94 -6.09
CA PRO A 116 -5.21 -31.19 -5.99
C PRO A 116 -6.71 -30.95 -5.76
N LEU A 117 -7.08 -29.98 -4.93
CA LEU A 117 -8.48 -29.63 -4.69
C LEU A 117 -9.16 -29.11 -5.96
N ALA A 118 -8.48 -28.28 -6.74
CA ALA A 118 -8.97 -27.80 -8.02
C ALA A 118 -9.16 -28.95 -9.03
N ALA A 119 -8.25 -29.93 -9.06
CA ALA A 119 -8.38 -31.11 -9.89
C ALA A 119 -9.53 -32.04 -9.45
N LEU A 120 -9.74 -32.21 -8.14
CA LEU A 120 -10.90 -32.94 -7.62
C LEU A 120 -12.22 -32.26 -7.99
N GLY A 121 -12.30 -30.93 -7.80
CA GLY A 121 -13.45 -30.15 -8.23
C GLY A 121 -13.70 -30.24 -9.74
N ALA A 122 -12.63 -30.22 -10.54
CA ALA A 122 -12.71 -30.43 -11.99
C ALA A 122 -13.19 -31.83 -12.36
N GLY A 123 -12.75 -32.87 -11.63
CA GLY A 123 -13.26 -34.23 -11.79
C GLY A 123 -14.75 -34.32 -11.48
N LEU A 124 -15.20 -33.71 -10.38
CA LEU A 124 -16.63 -33.62 -10.05
C LEU A 124 -17.43 -32.85 -11.10
N LEU A 125 -16.84 -31.80 -11.70
CA LEU A 125 -17.43 -31.08 -12.82
C LEU A 125 -17.60 -31.95 -14.06
N VAL A 126 -16.58 -32.72 -14.44
CA VAL A 126 -16.68 -33.67 -15.55
C VAL A 126 -17.75 -34.72 -15.27
N LEU A 127 -17.81 -35.26 -14.06
CA LEU A 127 -18.85 -36.20 -13.65
C LEU A 127 -20.24 -35.57 -13.71
N THR A 128 -20.40 -34.31 -13.30
CA THR A 128 -21.68 -33.60 -13.37
C THR A 128 -22.14 -33.41 -14.82
N TRP A 129 -21.22 -33.07 -15.73
CA TRP A 129 -21.53 -33.02 -17.16
C TRP A 129 -21.90 -34.40 -17.71
N ALA A 130 -21.14 -35.44 -17.38
CA ALA A 130 -21.35 -36.79 -17.88
C ALA A 130 -22.66 -37.41 -17.37
N CYS A 131 -22.89 -37.36 -16.05
CA CYS A 131 -24.14 -37.82 -15.43
C CYS A 131 -25.34 -36.97 -15.87
N GLY A 132 -25.16 -35.65 -16.02
CA GLY A 132 -26.18 -34.76 -16.55
C GLY A 132 -26.62 -35.15 -17.95
N LEU A 133 -25.66 -35.37 -18.85
CA LEU A 133 -25.91 -35.79 -20.22
C LEU A 133 -26.54 -37.20 -20.29
N ALA A 134 -26.02 -38.14 -19.52
CA ALA A 134 -26.55 -39.50 -19.44
C ALA A 134 -28.00 -39.52 -18.92
N GLY A 135 -28.29 -38.79 -17.84
CA GLY A 135 -29.63 -38.68 -17.27
C GLY A 135 -30.61 -37.99 -18.21
N ALA A 136 -30.22 -36.84 -18.79
CA ALA A 136 -31.07 -36.08 -19.70
C ALA A 136 -31.38 -36.83 -21.01
N SER A 137 -30.51 -37.76 -21.43
CA SER A 137 -30.73 -38.60 -22.61
C SER A 137 -31.43 -39.93 -22.30
N ALA A 138 -31.77 -40.22 -21.04
CA ALA A 138 -32.29 -41.54 -20.63
C ALA A 138 -33.51 -41.98 -21.46
N TYR A 139 -34.47 -41.10 -21.72
CA TYR A 139 -35.63 -41.42 -22.56
C TYR A 139 -35.27 -41.72 -24.02
N ALA A 140 -34.26 -41.03 -24.58
CA ALA A 140 -33.80 -41.30 -25.94
C ALA A 140 -33.18 -42.69 -26.04
N TRP A 141 -32.42 -43.12 -25.03
CA TRP A 141 -31.88 -44.48 -24.94
C TRP A 141 -32.98 -45.53 -24.87
N VAL A 142 -34.00 -45.30 -24.05
CA VAL A 142 -35.15 -46.21 -23.91
C VAL A 142 -35.88 -46.41 -25.24
N TRP A 143 -36.07 -45.34 -26.02
CA TRP A 143 -36.74 -45.41 -27.34
C TRP A 143 -35.87 -46.03 -28.45
N MET A 144 -34.55 -46.08 -28.29
CA MET A 144 -33.62 -46.65 -29.28
C MET A 144 -33.36 -48.15 -29.11
N LEU A 145 -33.65 -48.72 -27.93
CA LEU A 145 -33.46 -50.15 -27.65
C LEU A 145 -34.65 -50.97 -28.20
N PRO A 146 -34.42 -52.12 -28.87
CA PRO A 146 -35.48 -53.00 -29.32
C PRO A 146 -36.40 -53.39 -28.15
N SER A 147 -37.69 -53.12 -28.25
CA SER A 147 -38.66 -53.55 -27.27
C SER A 147 -39.07 -54.98 -27.59
N ASP A 148 -38.52 -55.94 -26.86
CA ASP A 148 -38.85 -57.37 -27.00
C ASP A 148 -40.24 -57.66 -26.39
N GLY A 149 -41.31 -57.06 -26.95
CA GLY A 149 -42.71 -57.44 -26.79
C GLY A 149 -43.38 -57.29 -25.42
N GLU A 150 -42.65 -57.30 -24.31
CA GLU A 150 -43.19 -57.08 -22.97
C GLU A 150 -42.99 -55.61 -22.59
N LEU A 151 -43.93 -54.74 -22.96
CA LEU A 151 -43.97 -53.37 -22.42
C LEU A 151 -44.20 -53.49 -20.90
N PRO A 152 -43.21 -53.15 -20.06
CA PRO A 152 -43.35 -53.42 -18.65
C PRO A 152 -44.25 -52.38 -17.98
N ASP A 153 -45.03 -52.88 -17.04
CA ASP A 153 -46.08 -52.19 -16.28
C ASP A 153 -45.60 -50.86 -15.67
N PHE A 154 -46.55 -49.94 -15.46
CA PHE A 154 -46.49 -48.51 -15.06
C PHE A 154 -45.47 -48.02 -13.97
N GLY A 155 -44.54 -48.85 -13.49
CA GLY A 155 -43.48 -48.51 -12.53
C GLY A 155 -42.16 -47.97 -13.11
N TRP A 156 -41.93 -48.07 -14.43
CA TRP A 156 -40.69 -47.61 -15.08
C TRP A 156 -40.63 -46.10 -15.34
N THR A 157 -41.77 -45.44 -15.57
CA THR A 157 -41.84 -44.00 -15.94
C THR A 157 -41.29 -43.08 -14.86
N ARG A 158 -41.69 -43.25 -13.59
CA ARG A 158 -41.29 -42.31 -12.53
C ARG A 158 -39.78 -42.28 -12.26
N GLN A 159 -39.09 -43.41 -12.39
CA GLN A 159 -37.62 -43.45 -12.20
C GLN A 159 -36.89 -42.76 -13.35
N TYR A 160 -37.31 -43.00 -14.60
CA TYR A 160 -36.73 -42.31 -15.76
C TYR A 160 -37.08 -40.81 -15.78
N ASP A 161 -38.28 -40.42 -15.38
CA ASP A 161 -38.66 -39.02 -15.17
C ASP A 161 -37.70 -38.34 -14.20
N LEU A 162 -37.45 -38.97 -13.04
CA LEU A 162 -36.53 -38.44 -12.03
C LEU A 162 -35.08 -38.38 -12.53
N LEU A 163 -34.61 -39.40 -13.26
CA LEU A 163 -33.28 -39.43 -13.86
C LEU A 163 -33.11 -38.35 -14.94
N THR A 164 -34.11 -38.15 -15.79
CA THR A 164 -34.11 -37.13 -16.85
C THR A 164 -34.20 -35.73 -16.28
N VAL A 165 -35.10 -35.48 -15.34
CA VAL A 165 -35.19 -34.19 -14.64
C VAL A 165 -33.90 -33.91 -13.86
N GLY A 166 -33.39 -34.89 -13.13
CA GLY A 166 -32.12 -34.78 -12.40
C GLY A 166 -30.93 -34.49 -13.32
N GLY A 167 -30.86 -35.19 -14.46
CA GLY A 167 -29.84 -34.96 -15.48
C GLY A 167 -29.92 -33.55 -16.09
N ALA A 168 -31.13 -33.10 -16.43
CA ALA A 168 -31.36 -31.74 -16.94
C ALA A 168 -30.97 -30.68 -15.90
N LEU A 169 -31.31 -30.87 -14.62
CA LEU A 169 -30.89 -29.98 -13.53
C LEU A 169 -29.37 -29.96 -13.35
N MET A 170 -28.69 -31.11 -13.46
CA MET A 170 -27.22 -31.18 -13.44
C MET A 170 -26.59 -30.40 -14.59
N LEU A 171 -27.12 -30.55 -15.81
CA LEU A 171 -26.66 -29.81 -16.99
C LEU A 171 -26.86 -28.29 -16.82
N LEU A 172 -27.99 -27.89 -16.24
CA LEU A 172 -28.22 -26.49 -15.90
C LEU A 172 -27.24 -26.01 -14.83
N ALA A 173 -26.98 -26.80 -13.78
CA ALA A 173 -26.09 -26.42 -12.68
C ALA A 173 -24.60 -26.36 -13.05
N ALA A 174 -24.15 -27.19 -14.00
CA ALA A 174 -22.72 -27.38 -14.32
C ALA A 174 -21.98 -26.09 -14.71
N PRO A 175 -22.52 -25.17 -15.55
CA PRO A 175 -21.93 -23.86 -15.82
C PRO A 175 -21.64 -23.00 -14.59
N TRP A 176 -22.56 -22.96 -13.62
CA TRP A 176 -22.37 -22.19 -12.39
C TRP A 176 -21.37 -22.85 -11.46
N MET A 177 -21.36 -24.19 -11.41
CA MET A 177 -20.33 -24.92 -10.69
C MET A 177 -18.93 -24.68 -11.29
N ALA A 178 -18.79 -24.71 -12.62
CA ALA A 178 -17.54 -24.38 -13.31
C ALA A 178 -17.08 -22.95 -12.99
N ALA A 179 -18.00 -21.99 -13.00
CA ALA A 179 -17.69 -20.61 -12.65
C ALA A 179 -17.24 -20.44 -11.19
N LEU A 180 -17.87 -21.16 -10.26
CA LEU A 180 -17.49 -21.17 -8.85
C LEU A 180 -16.08 -21.73 -8.68
N LEU A 181 -15.78 -22.89 -9.28
CA LEU A 181 -14.45 -23.51 -9.24
C LEU A 181 -13.38 -22.58 -9.82
N THR A 182 -13.63 -22.00 -10.99
CA THR A 182 -12.73 -21.00 -11.60
C THR A 182 -12.47 -19.82 -10.67
N ARG A 183 -13.52 -19.30 -10.01
CA ARG A 183 -13.39 -18.15 -9.11
C ARG A 183 -12.56 -18.48 -7.87
N LEU A 184 -12.81 -19.63 -7.26
CA LEU A 184 -12.06 -20.08 -6.08
C LEU A 184 -10.58 -20.27 -6.41
N ASP A 185 -10.28 -20.90 -7.55
CA ASP A 185 -8.91 -21.11 -8.03
C ASP A 185 -8.21 -19.79 -8.38
N ALA A 186 -8.92 -18.84 -9.01
CA ALA A 186 -8.38 -17.50 -9.29
C ALA A 186 -8.08 -16.70 -8.01
N LEU A 187 -8.94 -16.79 -6.98
CA LEU A 187 -8.70 -16.17 -5.68
C LEU A 187 -7.51 -16.81 -4.96
N ALA A 188 -7.40 -18.14 -5.02
CA ALA A 188 -6.29 -18.88 -4.45
C ALA A 188 -4.97 -18.57 -5.18
N ALA A 189 -4.98 -18.49 -6.50
CA ALA A 189 -3.81 -18.09 -7.28
C ALA A 189 -3.41 -16.63 -7.02
N ALA A 190 -4.36 -15.70 -6.92
CA ALA A 190 -4.07 -14.31 -6.58
C ALA A 190 -3.46 -14.17 -5.18
N SER A 191 -3.95 -14.95 -4.20
CA SER A 191 -3.48 -14.91 -2.81
C SER A 191 -2.21 -15.71 -2.55
N LEU A 192 -1.90 -16.77 -3.31
CA LEU A 192 -0.74 -17.63 -3.08
C LEU A 192 0.36 -17.48 -4.14
N LEU A 193 0.01 -17.25 -5.40
CA LEU A 193 0.96 -17.09 -6.51
C LEU A 193 1.19 -15.62 -6.92
N GLY A 194 0.30 -14.71 -6.50
CA GLY A 194 0.38 -13.29 -6.79
C GLY A 194 1.35 -12.52 -5.87
N PRO A 195 1.83 -11.34 -6.31
CA PRO A 195 2.67 -10.47 -5.50
C PRO A 195 1.89 -10.09 -4.24
N ASN A 196 2.58 -10.06 -3.09
CA ASN A 196 1.95 -9.75 -1.81
C ASN A 196 1.42 -8.31 -1.89
N ARG A 197 0.11 -8.13 -2.08
CA ARG A 197 -0.53 -6.80 -2.15
C ARG A 197 -0.19 -5.97 -0.92
N ALA A 198 0.01 -6.59 0.25
CA ALA A 198 0.45 -5.89 1.45
C ALA A 198 1.88 -5.35 1.30
N ARG A 199 2.80 -6.09 0.65
CA ARG A 199 4.16 -5.59 0.35
C ARG A 199 4.16 -4.54 -0.76
N GLU A 200 3.28 -4.64 -1.75
CA GLU A 200 3.14 -3.60 -2.78
C GLU A 200 2.58 -2.31 -2.15
N LEU A 201 1.61 -2.42 -1.24
CA LEU A 201 1.09 -1.29 -0.49
C LEU A 201 2.15 -0.69 0.43
N GLN A 202 2.88 -1.53 1.16
CA GLN A 202 3.95 -1.11 2.06
C GLN A 202 5.07 -0.40 1.31
N ARG A 203 5.51 -0.94 0.16
CA ARG A 203 6.47 -0.24 -0.72
C ARG A 203 5.95 1.11 -1.18
N ARG A 204 4.69 1.19 -1.60
CA ARG A 204 4.10 2.49 -2.00
C ARG A 204 4.04 3.47 -0.84
N VAL A 205 3.81 3.01 0.39
CA VAL A 205 3.83 3.86 1.59
C VAL A 205 5.26 4.32 1.89
N GLU A 206 6.25 3.42 1.79
CA GLU A 206 7.67 3.74 1.93
C GLU A 206 8.13 4.74 0.87
N ASP A 207 7.83 4.49 -0.42
CA ASP A 207 8.13 5.40 -1.53
C ASP A 207 7.48 6.78 -1.34
N LEU A 208 6.22 6.82 -0.85
CA LEU A 208 5.51 8.08 -0.58
C LEU A 208 6.10 8.81 0.64
N ALA A 209 6.51 8.07 1.67
CA ALA A 209 7.15 8.64 2.86
C ALA A 209 8.54 9.21 2.51
N GLU A 210 9.34 8.49 1.72
CA GLU A 210 10.65 8.93 1.23
C GLU A 210 10.52 10.16 0.31
N SER A 211 9.56 10.13 -0.62
CA SER A 211 9.29 11.30 -1.48
C SER A 211 8.84 12.52 -0.69
N ARG A 212 8.03 12.33 0.37
CA ARG A 212 7.57 13.43 1.22
C ARG A 212 8.70 13.99 2.09
N ALA A 213 9.61 13.13 2.57
CA ALA A 213 10.80 13.56 3.30
C ALA A 213 11.70 14.44 2.41
N GLY A 214 11.96 14.03 1.16
CA GLY A 214 12.79 14.82 0.25
C GLY A 214 12.21 16.20 -0.12
N VAL A 215 10.89 16.33 -0.20
CA VAL A 215 10.23 17.62 -0.44
C VAL A 215 10.33 18.55 0.79
N LEU A 216 10.22 17.99 2.00
CA LEU A 216 10.37 18.78 3.23
C LEU A 216 11.80 19.27 3.41
N ASP A 217 12.80 18.41 3.19
CA ASP A 217 14.21 18.80 3.27
C ASP A 217 14.57 19.91 2.26
N ALA A 218 14.06 19.80 1.03
CA ALA A 218 14.26 20.84 0.01
C ALA A 218 13.61 22.17 0.38
N ALA A 219 12.39 22.14 0.96
CA ALA A 219 11.71 23.33 1.44
C ALA A 219 12.44 23.99 2.61
N ASP A 220 12.99 23.21 3.54
CA ASP A 220 13.75 23.73 4.68
C ASP A 220 15.10 24.33 4.27
N ILE A 221 15.75 23.80 3.23
CA ILE A 221 16.96 24.39 2.66
C ILE A 221 16.65 25.75 2.02
N GLU A 222 15.59 25.83 1.19
CA GLU A 222 15.23 27.07 0.51
C GLU A 222 14.76 28.14 1.51
N ARG A 223 14.03 27.74 2.55
CA ARG A 223 13.64 28.65 3.64
C ARG A 223 14.87 29.28 4.33
N ARG A 224 15.88 28.48 4.68
CA ARG A 224 17.12 28.98 5.30
C ARG A 224 17.89 29.94 4.41
N ARG A 225 17.84 29.71 3.09
CA ARG A 225 18.44 30.62 2.11
C ARG A 225 17.72 31.97 2.09
N ILE A 226 16.38 31.96 2.00
CA ILE A 226 15.56 33.17 2.01
C ILE A 226 15.79 33.97 3.30
N GLU A 227 15.86 33.31 4.45
CA GLU A 227 16.14 33.95 5.73
C GLU A 227 17.50 34.67 5.74
N ARG A 228 18.55 34.01 5.26
CA ARG A 228 19.90 34.61 5.18
C ARG A 228 19.92 35.80 4.22
N ASP A 229 19.29 35.67 3.06
CA ASP A 229 19.24 36.75 2.05
C ASP A 229 18.47 37.98 2.59
N LEU A 230 17.40 37.77 3.35
CA LEU A 230 16.64 38.85 4.00
C LEU A 230 17.44 39.51 5.12
N HIS A 231 18.08 38.72 6.00
CA HIS A 231 18.85 39.23 7.14
C HIS A 231 20.11 39.98 6.69
N ASP A 232 20.89 39.40 5.78
CA ASP A 232 22.19 39.97 5.40
C ASP A 232 22.02 41.05 4.32
N GLY A 233 21.09 40.86 3.37
CA GLY A 233 20.93 41.77 2.24
C GLY A 233 20.01 42.95 2.53
N ALA A 234 18.74 42.68 2.85
CA ALA A 234 17.71 43.71 2.95
C ALA A 234 17.88 44.56 4.23
N GLN A 235 18.16 43.91 5.38
CA GLN A 235 18.26 44.62 6.66
C GLN A 235 19.48 45.54 6.72
N GLN A 236 20.66 45.10 6.25
CA GLN A 236 21.87 45.94 6.22
C GLN A 236 21.68 47.20 5.37
N ARG A 237 21.01 47.06 4.20
CA ARG A 237 20.71 48.19 3.32
C ARG A 237 19.73 49.18 3.95
N LEU A 238 18.68 48.68 4.61
CA LEU A 238 17.71 49.54 5.30
C LEU A 238 18.33 50.28 6.50
N VAL A 239 19.17 49.60 7.30
CA VAL A 239 19.90 50.22 8.41
C VAL A 239 20.83 51.33 7.92
N SER A 240 21.57 51.07 6.83
CA SER A 240 22.45 52.06 6.20
C SER A 240 21.66 53.28 5.70
N LEU A 241 20.51 53.05 5.06
CA LEU A 241 19.61 54.12 4.61
C LEU A 241 19.10 54.97 5.79
N ALA A 242 18.60 54.32 6.85
CA ALA A 242 18.11 55.01 8.05
C ALA A 242 19.23 55.83 8.73
N MET A 243 20.45 55.31 8.76
CA MET A 243 21.62 56.00 9.32
C MET A 243 22.00 57.23 8.49
N ASN A 244 22.05 57.12 7.16
CA ASN A 244 22.32 58.24 6.26
C ASN A 244 21.26 59.34 6.36
N LEU A 245 19.98 58.97 6.45
CA LEU A 245 18.88 59.92 6.68
C LEU A 245 18.99 60.60 8.06
N GLY A 246 19.42 59.86 9.09
CA GLY A 246 19.69 60.42 10.41
C GLY A 246 20.83 61.44 10.42
N ILE A 247 21.92 61.15 9.69
CA ILE A 247 23.05 62.08 9.50
C ILE A 247 22.60 63.33 8.72
N ALA A 248 21.86 63.16 7.63
CA ALA A 248 21.35 64.27 6.83
C ALA A 248 20.47 65.21 7.69
N ARG A 249 19.59 64.63 8.51
CA ARG A 249 18.74 65.36 9.46
C ARG A 249 19.52 66.14 10.52
N ALA A 250 20.63 65.59 11.00
CA ALA A 250 21.48 66.25 12.00
C ALA A 250 22.36 67.37 11.41
N THR A 251 22.75 67.25 10.13
CA THR A 251 23.76 68.10 9.49
C THR A 251 23.16 69.20 8.62
N LEU A 252 21.99 68.99 8.02
CA LEU A 252 21.34 69.95 7.12
C LEU A 252 20.33 70.83 7.88
N GLN A 253 20.84 71.81 8.64
CA GLN A 253 19.99 72.65 9.50
C GLN A 253 19.26 73.78 8.76
N ASP A 254 19.75 74.22 7.59
CA ASP A 254 19.22 75.36 6.81
C ASP A 254 18.26 74.96 5.66
N LEU A 255 17.65 73.78 5.73
CA LEU A 255 16.68 73.34 4.72
C LEU A 255 15.32 74.05 4.84
N PRO A 256 14.62 74.28 3.71
CA PRO A 256 13.22 74.69 3.71
C PRO A 256 12.35 73.75 4.55
N PRO A 257 11.28 74.23 5.21
CA PRO A 257 10.44 73.42 6.09
C PRO A 257 9.89 72.16 5.42
N GLU A 258 9.48 72.28 4.16
CA GLU A 258 8.96 71.17 3.35
C GLU A 258 10.01 70.07 3.11
N ALA A 259 11.28 70.45 2.88
CA ALA A 259 12.37 69.49 2.67
C ALA A 259 12.75 68.76 3.98
N LYS A 260 12.71 69.46 5.13
CA LYS A 260 12.88 68.82 6.45
C LYS A 260 11.79 67.78 6.74
N ALA A 261 10.54 68.12 6.45
CA ALA A 261 9.41 67.21 6.67
C ALA A 261 9.54 65.91 5.84
N VAL A 262 9.98 66.01 4.58
CA VAL A 262 10.21 64.83 3.72
C VAL A 262 11.34 63.94 4.25
N ILE A 263 12.43 64.52 4.76
CA ILE A 263 13.55 63.74 5.33
C ILE A 263 13.13 63.07 6.65
N ASP A 264 12.38 63.77 7.50
CA ASP A 264 11.86 63.21 8.76
C ASP A 264 10.89 62.05 8.48
N GLU A 265 10.02 62.18 7.48
CA GLU A 265 9.10 61.13 7.04
C GLU A 265 9.86 59.90 6.52
N ALA A 266 10.81 60.10 5.60
CA ALA A 266 11.62 59.02 5.05
C ALA A 266 12.43 58.28 6.13
N HIS A 267 12.93 59.00 7.14
CA HIS A 267 13.64 58.39 8.26
C HIS A 267 12.71 57.54 9.14
N ARG A 268 11.46 57.98 9.34
CA ARG A 268 10.44 57.23 10.07
C ARG A 268 10.03 55.96 9.30
N GLU A 269 9.70 56.09 8.01
CA GLU A 269 9.36 54.94 7.16
C GLU A 269 10.49 53.90 7.12
N ALA A 270 11.75 54.35 7.03
CA ALA A 270 12.89 53.43 7.06
C ALA A 270 12.99 52.66 8.39
N LYS A 271 12.67 53.30 9.53
CA LYS A 271 12.63 52.62 10.84
C LYS A 271 11.49 51.61 10.94
N GLU A 272 10.30 51.98 10.49
CA GLU A 272 9.14 51.08 10.47
C GLU A 272 9.42 49.86 9.58
N ALA A 273 10.02 50.05 8.40
CA ALA A 273 10.41 48.96 7.51
C ALA A 273 11.46 48.01 8.14
N ILE A 274 12.39 48.54 8.95
CA ILE A 274 13.35 47.72 9.72
C ILE A 274 12.62 46.89 10.77
N GLU A 275 11.64 47.48 11.48
CA GLU A 275 10.85 46.78 12.48
C GLU A 275 9.97 45.69 11.87
N GLU A 276 9.32 45.96 10.73
CA GLU A 276 8.54 44.98 9.98
C GLU A 276 9.40 43.82 9.47
N LEU A 277 10.55 44.10 8.86
CA LEU A 277 11.49 43.07 8.41
C LEU A 277 12.01 42.25 9.60
N SER A 278 12.31 42.91 10.73
CA SER A 278 12.73 42.24 11.96
C SER A 278 11.64 41.32 12.53
N ASN A 279 10.37 41.74 12.46
CA ASN A 279 9.24 40.91 12.87
C ASN A 279 9.06 39.70 11.92
N LEU A 280 9.24 39.90 10.60
CA LEU A 280 9.13 38.84 9.60
C LEU A 280 10.23 37.77 9.75
N VAL A 281 11.47 38.21 9.99
CA VAL A 281 12.62 37.32 10.28
C VAL A 281 12.45 36.61 11.62
N ARG A 282 11.88 37.27 12.65
CA ARG A 282 11.55 36.63 13.94
C ARG A 282 10.51 35.50 13.80
N GLY A 283 9.59 35.61 12.84
CA GLY A 283 8.68 34.52 12.48
C GLY A 283 9.34 33.35 11.75
N LEU A 284 10.64 33.44 11.43
CA LEU A 284 11.33 32.50 10.57
C LEU A 284 12.54 31.81 11.22
N HIS A 285 12.78 31.92 12.53
CA HIS A 285 14.09 31.64 13.17
C HIS A 285 14.29 30.24 13.83
N PRO A 286 14.39 29.10 13.10
CA PRO A 286 14.90 27.82 13.61
C PRO A 286 16.42 27.72 13.77
N ALA A 287 17.24 28.66 13.29
CA ALA A 287 18.70 28.49 13.29
C ALA A 287 19.30 28.28 14.70
N VAL A 288 18.75 28.95 15.72
CA VAL A 288 19.19 28.77 17.12
C VAL A 288 18.83 27.38 17.67
N LEU A 289 17.75 26.77 17.16
CA LEU A 289 17.37 25.40 17.52
C LEU A 289 18.40 24.40 17.00
N GLU A 290 18.95 24.60 15.79
CA GLU A 290 19.96 23.69 15.22
C GLU A 290 21.26 23.69 16.03
N ASP A 291 21.79 24.88 16.36
CA ASP A 291 23.11 25.02 16.99
C ASP A 291 23.12 24.76 18.50
N ARG A 292 22.06 25.17 19.21
CA ARG A 292 22.06 25.23 20.69
C ARG A 292 20.84 24.56 21.34
N GLY A 293 19.92 24.02 20.55
CA GLY A 293 18.73 23.31 21.03
C GLY A 293 17.65 24.24 21.58
N LEU A 294 16.53 23.62 21.97
CA LEU A 294 15.31 24.32 22.37
C LEU A 294 15.49 25.27 23.56
N ASP A 295 16.25 24.88 24.58
CA ASP A 295 16.43 25.70 25.79
C ASP A 295 17.11 27.05 25.50
N ALA A 296 18.21 27.03 24.75
CA ALA A 296 18.90 28.24 24.34
C ALA A 296 18.04 29.13 23.42
N ALA A 297 17.26 28.50 22.53
CA ALA A 297 16.36 29.22 21.63
C ALA A 297 15.24 29.95 22.39
N LEU A 298 14.61 29.27 23.36
CA LEU A 298 13.56 29.85 24.19
C LEU A 298 14.11 30.92 25.15
N SER A 299 15.28 30.68 25.75
CA SER A 299 15.99 31.66 26.58
C SER A 299 16.25 32.97 25.83
N GLY A 300 16.64 32.87 24.56
CA GLY A 300 16.85 34.04 23.70
C GLY A 300 15.57 34.85 23.46
N ILE A 301 14.42 34.20 23.27
CA ILE A 301 13.14 34.93 23.13
C ILE A 301 12.71 35.53 24.46
N ALA A 302 12.78 34.77 25.56
CA ALA A 302 12.39 35.22 26.89
C ALA A 302 13.17 36.48 27.31
N ALA A 303 14.47 36.55 27.04
CA ALA A 303 15.31 37.70 27.36
C ALA A 303 14.95 38.98 26.59
N ARG A 304 14.28 38.87 25.44
CA ARG A 304 13.87 40.00 24.59
C ARG A 304 12.40 40.39 24.78
N ALA A 305 11.66 39.67 25.60
CA ALA A 305 10.27 39.98 25.86
C ALA A 305 10.13 41.34 26.57
N PRO A 306 9.10 42.15 26.26
CA PRO A 306 8.90 43.47 26.87
C PRO A 306 8.41 43.40 28.33
N LEU A 307 8.29 42.20 28.90
CA LEU A 307 7.92 41.95 30.29
C LEU A 307 8.80 40.83 30.87
N PRO A 308 8.93 40.72 32.21
CA PRO A 308 9.68 39.63 32.82
C PRO A 308 9.05 38.27 32.50
N VAL A 309 9.85 37.37 31.92
CA VAL A 309 9.48 35.99 31.59
C VAL A 309 10.28 35.02 32.45
N GLU A 310 9.59 34.16 33.19
CA GLU A 310 10.18 33.05 33.92
C GLU A 310 10.14 31.80 33.04
N LEU A 311 11.31 31.30 32.63
CA LEU A 311 11.44 30.16 31.74
C LEU A 311 11.95 28.94 32.51
N THR A 312 11.26 27.81 32.35
CA THR A 312 11.68 26.51 32.90
C THR A 312 11.62 25.47 31.79
N VAL A 313 12.75 24.86 31.45
CA VAL A 313 12.84 23.79 30.46
C VAL A 313 13.33 22.52 31.16
N ASP A 314 12.44 21.56 31.35
CA ASP A 314 12.69 20.28 32.00
C ASP A 314 12.53 19.13 30.99
N LEU A 315 13.61 18.85 30.26
CA LEU A 315 13.65 17.82 29.23
C LEU A 315 14.85 16.91 29.48
N ALA A 316 14.59 15.63 29.81
CA ALA A 316 15.63 14.63 30.04
C ALA A 316 16.40 14.26 28.75
N GLU A 317 15.76 14.38 27.59
CA GLU A 317 16.35 14.11 26.28
C GLU A 317 15.94 15.19 25.29
N ARG A 318 16.82 15.47 24.31
CA ARG A 318 16.56 16.44 23.26
C ARG A 318 15.39 15.97 22.37
N PRO A 319 14.33 16.78 22.18
CA PRO A 319 13.25 16.43 21.27
C PRO A 319 13.74 16.29 19.82
N GLY A 320 12.99 15.56 19.00
CA GLY A 320 13.26 15.54 17.56
C GLY A 320 13.16 16.96 16.95
N PRO A 321 13.90 17.26 15.87
CA PRO A 321 13.99 18.62 15.30
C PRO A 321 12.63 19.26 14.98
N THR A 322 11.68 18.46 14.49
CA THR A 322 10.30 18.91 14.21
C THR A 322 9.57 19.35 15.48
N VAL A 323 9.75 18.63 16.59
CA VAL A 323 9.11 18.95 17.87
C VAL A 323 9.73 20.20 18.48
N GLU A 324 11.06 20.34 18.41
CA GLU A 324 11.78 21.55 18.84
C GLU A 324 11.25 22.79 18.08
N ALA A 325 11.14 22.71 16.75
CA ALA A 325 10.64 23.81 15.93
C ALA A 325 9.21 24.21 16.28
N VAL A 326 8.31 23.23 16.44
CA VAL A 326 6.90 23.50 16.80
C VAL A 326 6.81 24.16 18.18
N ALA A 327 7.53 23.63 19.18
CA ALA A 327 7.53 24.19 20.53
C ALA A 327 8.02 25.65 20.53
N TYR A 328 9.09 25.95 19.79
CA TYR A 328 9.60 27.30 19.63
C TYR A 328 8.56 28.26 19.04
N PHE A 329 7.88 27.87 17.96
CA PHE A 329 6.87 28.73 17.31
C PHE A 329 5.68 28.99 18.22
N VAL A 330 5.19 27.96 18.91
CA VAL A 330 4.08 28.11 19.85
C VAL A 330 4.45 29.09 20.96
N VAL A 331 5.64 28.97 21.56
CA VAL A 331 6.07 29.87 22.63
C VAL A 331 6.31 31.30 22.12
N SER A 332 6.94 31.46 20.95
CA SER A 332 7.19 32.77 20.34
C SER A 332 5.88 33.54 20.09
N GLU A 333 4.90 32.86 19.49
CA GLU A 333 3.60 33.44 19.19
C GLU A 333 2.79 33.71 20.47
N ALA A 334 2.86 32.82 21.46
CA ALA A 334 2.22 33.04 22.76
C ALA A 334 2.79 34.29 23.45
N LEU A 335 4.11 34.47 23.47
CA LEU A 335 4.76 35.64 24.06
C LEU A 335 4.43 36.93 23.29
N ALA A 336 4.36 36.87 21.96
CA ALA A 336 3.93 38.00 21.14
C ALA A 336 2.48 38.42 21.47
N ASN A 337 1.57 37.44 21.62
CA ASN A 337 0.19 37.70 22.00
C ASN A 337 0.06 38.25 23.42
N VAL A 338 0.85 37.75 24.37
CA VAL A 338 0.90 38.30 25.73
C VAL A 338 1.33 39.76 25.71
N ALA A 339 2.39 40.09 24.96
CA ALA A 339 2.90 41.46 24.84
C ALA A 339 1.87 42.41 24.22
N LYS A 340 1.12 41.96 23.21
CA LYS A 340 0.13 42.79 22.49
C LYS A 340 -1.21 42.91 23.20
N HIS A 341 -1.68 41.85 23.86
CA HIS A 341 -3.10 41.73 24.23
C HIS A 341 -3.35 41.48 25.72
N ALA A 342 -2.42 40.85 26.45
CA ALA A 342 -2.74 40.36 27.80
C ALA A 342 -2.69 41.42 28.91
N ARG A 343 -2.06 42.59 28.68
CA ARG A 343 -1.76 43.59 29.73
C ARG A 343 -1.12 42.98 30.99
N ALA A 344 -0.36 41.90 30.82
CA ALA A 344 0.25 41.14 31.91
C ALA A 344 1.50 41.83 32.45
N ARG A 345 1.76 41.69 33.75
CA ARG A 345 3.00 42.22 34.39
C ARG A 345 4.14 41.21 34.48
N ARG A 346 3.84 39.92 34.29
CA ARG A 346 4.76 38.77 34.33
C ARG A 346 4.19 37.64 33.48
N CYS A 347 5.06 36.79 32.95
CA CYS A 347 4.70 35.57 32.21
C CYS A 347 5.61 34.43 32.63
N SER A 348 5.09 33.20 32.68
CA SER A 348 5.84 31.99 32.95
C SER A 348 5.68 31.00 31.80
N VAL A 349 6.78 30.40 31.36
CA VAL A 349 6.83 29.39 30.31
C VAL A 349 7.48 28.13 30.87
N THR A 350 6.75 27.01 30.83
CA THR A 350 7.27 25.71 31.27
C THR A 350 7.20 24.72 30.13
N VAL A 351 8.33 24.08 29.84
CA VAL A 351 8.45 23.01 28.85
C VAL A 351 8.82 21.74 29.59
N ALA A 352 7.95 20.74 29.56
CA ALA A 352 8.18 19.45 30.22
C ALA A 352 7.67 18.31 29.35
N ARG A 353 8.30 17.13 29.46
CA ARG A 353 7.75 15.90 28.87
C ARG A 353 6.67 15.34 29.81
N VAL A 354 5.44 15.23 29.31
CA VAL A 354 4.34 14.55 30.03
C VAL A 354 4.42 13.04 29.75
N PRO A 355 4.35 12.15 30.75
CA PRO A 355 4.26 10.72 30.52
C PRO A 355 2.98 10.41 29.75
N GLY A 356 3.12 9.70 28.63
CA GLY A 356 2.03 9.27 27.75
C GLY A 356 1.58 7.86 28.04
#